data_AF-H0EDD2-F1
#
_entry.id   AF-H0EDD2-F1
#
_cell.length_a   1.000
_cell.length_b   1.000
_cell.length_c   1.000
_cell.angle_alpha   90.00
_cell.angle_beta   90.00
_cell.angle_gamma   90.00
#
_symmetry.space_group_name_H-M   'P 1'
#
loop_
_entity.id
_entity.type
_entity.pdbx_description
1 polymer ?
#
loop_
_entity_poly.entity_id
_entity_poly.type
_entity_poly.pdbx_seq_one_letter_code
_entity_poly.pdbx_strand_id
1 'polypeptide(L)'
;MWDTYMAEEQGFSEFHLYVCVAFLVKWSDKLRKMDFQEVMMFLQALPTRDWTEKDIELLLSEAFIWQSLFKGSASHLRGGSDKTPSNTSIGT
;
A
#
# COMPACT_ATOMS: atom_id res chain seq x y z
N MET A 1 -6.30 14.21 -6.83
CA MET A 1 -5.25 13.38 -6.16
C MET A 1 -4.76 14.06 -4.88
N TRP A 2 -4.26 15.30 -4.92
CA TRP A 2 -3.91 16.03 -3.69
C TRP A 2 -5.08 16.29 -2.75
N ASP A 3 -6.31 16.47 -3.27
CA ASP A 3 -7.50 16.57 -2.41
C ASP A 3 -7.72 15.29 -1.57
N THR A 4 -7.48 14.11 -2.17
CA THR A 4 -7.55 12.81 -1.46
C THR A 4 -6.43 12.70 -0.42
N TYR A 5 -5.21 13.11 -0.76
CA TYR A 5 -4.10 13.14 0.19
C TYR A 5 -4.33 14.10 1.37
N MET A 6 -5.00 15.23 1.13
CA MET A 6 -5.34 16.20 2.17
C MET A 6 -6.53 15.78 3.03
N ALA A 7 -7.38 14.88 2.54
CA ALA A 7 -8.53 14.34 3.28
C ALA A 7 -8.15 13.22 4.27
N GLU A 8 -6.94 12.66 4.18
CA GLU A 8 -6.49 11.51 4.96
C GLU A 8 -5.41 11.92 6.00
N GLU A 9 -5.57 11.52 7.27
CA GLU A 9 -4.71 12.00 8.39
C GLU A 9 -3.20 11.68 8.23
N GLN A 10 -2.84 10.68 7.41
CA GLN A 10 -1.46 10.27 7.06
C GLN A 10 -1.27 10.05 5.54
N GLY A 11 -2.04 10.77 4.71
CA GLY A 11 -2.12 10.52 3.28
C GLY A 11 -0.78 10.57 2.53
N PHE A 12 0.14 11.45 2.93
CA PHE A 12 1.37 11.66 2.17
C PHE A 12 2.45 10.59 2.39
N SER A 13 2.58 10.03 3.60
CA SER A 13 3.65 9.08 3.92
C SER A 13 3.25 7.63 3.69
N GLU A 14 2.00 7.28 3.99
CA GLU A 14 1.56 5.89 3.96
C GLU A 14 0.73 5.58 2.71
N PHE A 15 -0.22 6.45 2.35
CA PHE A 15 -1.06 6.21 1.18
C PHE A 15 -0.31 6.45 -0.14
N HIS A 16 0.64 7.39 -0.19
CA HIS A 16 1.49 7.59 -1.37
C HIS A 16 2.28 6.32 -1.76
N LEU A 17 2.74 5.55 -0.77
CA LEU A 17 3.44 4.28 -1.02
C LEU A 17 2.52 3.28 -1.71
N TYR A 18 1.26 3.15 -1.26
CA TYR A 18 0.28 2.28 -1.92
C TYR A 18 -0.12 2.79 -3.30
N VAL A 19 -0.16 4.10 -3.52
CA VAL A 19 -0.34 4.69 -4.85
C VAL A 19 0.85 4.32 -5.76
N CYS A 20 2.09 4.44 -5.29
CA CYS A 20 3.28 4.02 -6.03
C CYS A 20 3.25 2.51 -6.37
N VAL A 21 2.83 1.66 -5.43
CA VAL A 21 2.66 0.21 -5.68
C VAL A 21 1.58 -0.03 -6.74
N ALA A 22 0.42 0.64 -6.64
CA ALA A 22 -0.65 0.53 -7.64
C ALA A 22 -0.16 0.97 -9.03
N PHE A 23 0.64 2.05 -9.10
CA PHE A 23 1.32 2.46 -10.32
C PHE A 23 2.21 1.33 -10.84
N LEU A 24 3.16 0.82 -10.05
CA LEU A 24 4.08 -0.24 -10.50
C LEU A 24 3.36 -1.52 -10.96
N VAL A 25 2.26 -1.89 -10.30
CA VAL A 25 1.43 -3.04 -10.69
C VAL A 25 0.78 -2.81 -12.06
N LYS A 26 0.25 -1.60 -12.32
CA LYS A 26 -0.42 -1.23 -13.57
C LYS A 26 0.48 -1.36 -14.82
N TRP A 27 1.78 -1.13 -14.68
CA TRP A 27 2.75 -1.37 -15.78
C TRP A 27 3.66 -2.57 -15.55
N SER A 28 3.34 -3.47 -14.61
CA SER A 28 4.22 -4.59 -14.24
C SER A 28 4.62 -5.48 -15.42
N ASP A 29 3.69 -5.78 -16.33
CA ASP A 29 3.96 -6.58 -17.53
C ASP A 29 4.93 -5.91 -18.51
N LYS A 30 4.98 -4.58 -18.51
CA LYS A 30 5.91 -3.79 -19.33
C LYS A 30 7.25 -3.66 -18.62
N LEU A 31 7.23 -3.32 -17.32
CA LEU A 31 8.41 -3.17 -16.48
C LEU A 31 9.26 -4.45 -16.41
N ARG A 32 8.62 -5.62 -16.34
CA ARG A 32 9.32 -6.92 -16.33
C ARG A 32 10.06 -7.26 -17.62
N LYS A 33 9.73 -6.60 -18.74
CA LYS A 33 10.34 -6.82 -20.05
C LYS A 33 11.42 -5.79 -20.39
N MET A 34 11.60 -4.79 -19.53
CA MET A 34 12.56 -3.71 -19.68
C MET A 34 13.85 -4.01 -18.94
N ASP A 35 14.97 -3.52 -19.45
CA ASP A 35 16.21 -3.48 -18.68
C ASP A 35 16.18 -2.38 -17.60
N PHE A 36 17.19 -2.35 -16.72
CA PHE A 36 17.24 -1.38 -15.64
C PHE A 36 17.20 0.08 -16.14
N GLN A 37 17.89 0.40 -17.24
CA GLN A 37 17.95 1.75 -17.75
C GLN A 37 16.61 2.18 -18.35
N GLU A 38 15.96 1.27 -19.09
CA GLU A 38 14.63 1.44 -19.65
C GLU A 38 13.57 1.62 -18.55
N VAL A 39 13.64 0.83 -17.46
CA VAL A 39 12.78 1.01 -16.28
C VAL A 39 12.96 2.39 -15.68
N MET A 40 14.20 2.83 -15.47
CA MET A 40 14.48 4.15 -14.89
C MET A 40 13.95 5.29 -15.77
N MET A 41 14.15 5.20 -17.09
CA MET A 41 13.61 6.18 -18.04
C MET A 41 12.08 6.17 -18.07
N PHE A 42 11.46 4.99 -18.01
CA PHE A 42 10.01 4.84 -18.04
C PHE A 42 9.36 5.43 -16.78
N LEU A 43 9.95 5.19 -15.60
CA LEU A 43 9.44 5.73 -14.34
C LEU A 43 9.55 7.26 -14.27
N GLN A 44 10.54 7.86 -14.93
CA GLN A 44 10.69 9.31 -15.03
C GLN A 44 9.65 9.97 -15.95
N ALA A 45 9.12 9.24 -16.93
CA ALA A 45 8.20 9.75 -17.94
C ALA A 45 7.02 8.79 -18.18
N LEU A 46 6.23 8.57 -17.14
CA LEU A 46 5.07 7.69 -17.22
C LEU A 46 4.05 8.22 -18.26
N PRO A 47 3.46 7.34 -19.10
CA PRO A 47 2.49 7.71 -20.12
C PRO A 47 1.12 8.04 -19.48
N THR A 48 1.07 9.14 -18.74
CA THR A 48 -0.12 9.63 -18.02
C THR A 48 -0.78 10.82 -18.74
N ARG A 49 -0.25 11.22 -19.90
CA ARG A 49 -0.73 12.40 -20.66
C ARG A 49 -2.21 12.32 -21.04
N ASP A 50 -2.72 11.13 -21.29
CA ASP A 50 -4.10 10.92 -21.74
C ASP A 50 -5.01 10.45 -20.60
N TRP A 51 -4.57 10.56 -19.34
CA TRP A 51 -5.38 10.15 -18.20
C TRP A 51 -6.51 11.12 -17.95
N THR A 52 -7.69 10.56 -17.74
CA THR A 52 -8.88 11.28 -17.30
C THR A 52 -8.99 11.25 -15.78
N GLU A 53 -9.87 12.06 -15.21
CA GLU A 53 -10.18 12.03 -13.77
C GLU A 53 -10.59 10.63 -13.31
N LYS A 54 -11.34 9.89 -14.14
CA LYS A 54 -11.74 8.51 -13.85
C LYS A 54 -10.55 7.56 -13.72
N ASP A 55 -9.49 7.76 -14.51
CA ASP A 55 -8.28 6.94 -14.42
C ASP A 55 -7.53 7.18 -13.11
N ILE A 56 -7.55 8.43 -12.64
CA ILE A 56 -6.98 8.84 -11.36
C ILE A 56 -7.81 8.27 -10.20
N GLU A 57 -9.14 8.36 -10.27
CA GLU A 57 -10.05 7.79 -9.26
C GLU A 57 -9.92 6.28 -9.16
N LEU A 58 -9.83 5.58 -10.29
CA LEU A 58 -9.65 4.13 -10.32
C LEU A 58 -8.33 3.74 -9.64
N LEU A 59 -7.24 4.43 -9.98
CA LEU A 59 -5.94 4.19 -9.36
C LEU A 59 -5.97 4.43 -7.84
N LEU A 60 -6.61 5.51 -7.39
CA LEU A 60 -6.75 5.80 -5.96
C LEU A 60 -7.59 4.74 -5.25
N SER A 61 -8.61 4.21 -5.92
CA SER A 61 -9.44 3.12 -5.41
C SER A 61 -8.64 1.82 -5.27
N GLU A 62 -7.80 1.49 -6.26
CA GLU A 62 -6.88 0.35 -6.18
C GLU A 62 -5.88 0.53 -5.03
N ALA A 63 -5.28 1.71 -4.90
CA ALA A 63 -4.37 2.03 -3.80
C ALA A 63 -5.04 1.87 -2.42
N PHE A 64 -6.30 2.26 -2.29
CA PHE A 64 -7.08 2.07 -1.06
C PHE A 64 -7.34 0.59 -0.73
N ILE A 65 -7.61 -0.24 -1.75
CA ILE A 65 -7.73 -1.70 -1.57
C ILE A 65 -6.41 -2.27 -1.07
N TRP A 66 -5.28 -1.90 -1.69
CA TRP A 66 -3.96 -2.34 -1.26
C TRP A 66 -3.65 -1.92 0.18
N GLN A 67 -3.94 -0.66 0.52
CA GLN A 67 -3.77 -0.13 1.87
C GLN A 67 -4.62 -0.94 2.86
N SER A 68 -5.89 -1.22 2.55
CA SER A 68 -6.80 -1.98 3.42
C SER A 68 -6.36 -3.43 3.63
N LEU A 69 -5.94 -4.12 2.57
CA LEU A 69 -5.45 -5.51 2.64
C LEU A 69 -4.19 -5.61 3.50
N PHE A 70 -3.23 -4.71 3.28
CA PHE A 70 -1.93 -4.78 3.95
C PHE A 70 -1.94 -4.17 5.36
N LYS A 71 -2.69 -3.08 5.61
CA LYS A 71 -2.92 -2.57 6.98
C LYS A 71 -3.70 -3.57 7.84
N GLY A 72 -4.72 -4.24 7.28
CA GLY A 72 -5.51 -5.24 8.00
C GLY A 72 -4.71 -6.50 8.36
N SER A 73 -3.73 -6.88 7.52
CA SER A 73 -2.93 -8.10 7.70
C SER A 73 -1.88 -8.03 8.81
N ALA A 74 -1.50 -6.83 9.29
CA ALA A 74 -0.54 -6.67 10.39
C ALA A 74 -1.07 -7.13 11.77
N SER A 75 -2.37 -7.45 11.88
CA SER A 75 -3.02 -7.83 13.14
C SER A 75 -2.77 -9.27 13.59
N HIS A 76 -2.14 -10.14 12.78
CA HIS A 76 -1.76 -11.51 13.18
C HIS A 76 -0.38 -11.64 13.85
N LEU A 77 0.46 -10.59 13.88
CA LEU A 77 1.80 -10.66 14.51
C LEU A 77 1.81 -10.28 16.00
N ARG A 78 0.66 -10.06 16.63
CA ARG A 78 0.54 -9.75 18.06
C ARG A 78 -0.10 -10.88 18.87
N GLY A 79 0.21 -12.12 18.50
CA GLY A 79 -0.27 -13.35 19.17
C GLY A 79 0.82 -14.08 19.98
N GLY A 80 1.74 -13.35 20.60
CA GLY A 80 2.90 -13.93 21.30
C GLY A 80 3.16 -13.36 22.69
N SER A 81 2.12 -12.98 23.44
CA SER A 81 2.27 -12.61 24.85
C SER A 81 1.02 -12.98 25.65
N ASP A 82 0.90 -14.24 26.05
CA ASP A 82 0.45 -14.56 27.41
C ASP A 82 0.74 -16.03 27.77
N LYS A 83 1.88 -16.27 28.43
CA LYS A 83 2.05 -17.43 29.30
C LYS A 83 2.30 -16.92 30.72
N THR A 84 1.26 -16.41 31.36
CA THR A 84 1.21 -16.31 32.81
C THR A 84 0.02 -17.10 33.34
N PRO A 85 0.18 -18.37 33.78
CA PRO A 85 -0.72 -18.92 34.76
C PRO A 85 -0.20 -18.51 36.14
N SER A 86 -0.85 -17.51 36.71
CA SER A 86 -0.85 -17.17 38.12
C SER A 86 -1.35 -18.37 38.94
N ASN A 87 -0.43 -19.15 39.51
CA ASN A 87 -0.79 -20.20 40.44
C ASN A 87 -0.70 -19.65 41.87
N THR A 88 -1.82 -19.15 42.39
CA THR A 88 -1.97 -18.79 43.81
C THR A 88 -3.16 -19.57 44.39
N SER A 89 -2.81 -20.40 45.39
CA SER A 89 -3.62 -20.93 46.50
C SER A 89 -4.88 -21.76 46.20
N ILE A 90 -4.79 -23.09 46.36
CA ILE A 90 -5.84 -23.90 46.99
C ILE A 90 -5.18 -24.71 48.12
N GLY A 91 -5.80 -24.64 49.30
CA GLY A 91 -5.16 -24.89 50.59
C GLY A 91 -5.08 -26.34 51.07
N THR A 92 -4.35 -26.46 52.17
CA THR A 92 -4.53 -27.35 53.33
C THR A 92 -3.82 -26.70 54.51
#